data_AF-A0A520E6G6-F1
#
_entry.id   AF-A0A520E6G6-F1
#
_cell.length_a   1.000
_cell.length_b   1.000
_cell.length_c   1.000
_cell.angle_alpha   90.00
_cell.angle_beta   90.00
_cell.angle_gamma   90.00
#
_symmetry.space_group_name_H-M   'P 1'
#
loop_
_entity.id
_entity.type
_entity.pdbx_description
1 polymer ?
#
loop_
_entity_poly.entity_id
_entity_poly.type
_entity_poly.pdbx_seq_one_letter_code
_entity_poly.pdbx_strand_id
1 'polypeptide(L)' 'MSIKTTTHLNFRGDARAALEFYQSVFGGQVTIATYGDFGMPKDVPGAENIVFGQVETADGFSVMAYDIPG' A
#
# COMPACT_ATOMS: atom_id res chain seq x y z
N MET A 1 -4.32 -20.62 16.45
CA MET A 1 -3.68 -19.63 15.58
C MET A 1 -4.27 -19.77 14.19
N SER A 2 -4.92 -18.75 13.66
CA SER A 2 -5.35 -18.70 12.27
C SER A 2 -4.24 -18.09 11.42
N ILE A 3 -4.10 -18.56 10.18
CA ILE A 3 -3.24 -17.94 9.17
C ILE A 3 -4.12 -17.01 8.32
N LYS A 4 -3.64 -15.79 8.07
CA LYS A 4 -4.27 -14.84 7.15
C LYS A 4 -3.44 -14.77 5.88
N THR A 5 -4.02 -15.14 4.75
CA THR A 5 -3.41 -14.95 3.43
C THR A 5 -3.66 -13.52 2.98
N THR A 6 -2.61 -12.83 2.54
CA THR A 6 -2.68 -11.46 2.06
C THR A 6 -2.12 -11.40 0.65
N THR A 7 -2.91 -10.92 -0.30
CA THR A 7 -2.44 -10.73 -1.68
C THR A 7 -1.56 -9.49 -1.74
N HIS A 8 -0.40 -9.59 -2.37
CA HIS A 8 0.53 -8.47 -2.57
C HIS A 8 0.55 -8.05 -4.03
N LEU A 9 0.28 -6.77 -4.29
CA LEU A 9 0.17 -6.19 -5.62
C LEU A 9 1.30 -5.19 -5.85
N ASN A 10 1.91 -5.26 -7.03
CA ASN A 10 2.99 -4.36 -7.42
C ASN A 10 2.48 -3.40 -8.50
N PHE A 11 2.77 -2.11 -8.32
CA PHE A 11 2.37 -1.01 -9.20
C PHE A 11 3.57 -0.18 -9.64
N ARG A 12 3.35 0.74 -10.59
CA ARG A 12 4.34 1.72 -11.05
C ARG A 12 3.84 3.15 -10.79
N GLY A 13 3.63 3.49 -9.52
CA GLY A 13 3.18 4.80 -9.06
C GLY A 13 1.70 4.88 -8.67
N ASP A 14 0.94 3.80 -8.86
CA ASP A 14 -0.51 3.77 -8.64
C ASP A 14 -0.92 3.10 -7.33
N ALA A 15 0.03 2.62 -6.51
CA ALA A 15 -0.30 1.86 -5.30
C ALA A 15 -1.19 2.63 -4.33
N ARG A 16 -0.97 3.94 -4.15
CA ARG A 16 -1.80 4.80 -3.29
C ARG A 16 -3.26 4.83 -3.76
N ALA A 17 -3.47 5.14 -5.04
CA ALA A 17 -4.79 5.21 -5.63
C ALA A 17 -5.51 3.85 -5.57
N ALA A 18 -4.78 2.75 -5.77
CA ALA A 18 -5.32 1.40 -5.63
C ALA A 18 -5.78 1.10 -4.20
N LEU A 19 -4.97 1.43 -3.19
CA LEU A 19 -5.32 1.23 -1.77
C LEU A 19 -6.56 2.06 -1.38
N GLU A 20 -6.60 3.32 -1.77
CA GLU A 20 -7.75 4.20 -1.54
C GLU A 20 -9.01 3.67 -2.23
N PHE A 21 -8.89 3.19 -3.47
CA PHE A 21 -10.00 2.56 -4.17
C PHE A 21 -10.49 1.29 -3.45
N TYR A 22 -9.60 0.37 -3.08
CA TYR A 22 -10.01 -0.84 -2.36
C TYR A 22 -10.64 -0.53 -1.01
N GLN A 23 -10.12 0.47 -0.28
CA GLN A 23 -10.74 0.91 0.97
C GLN A 23 -12.12 1.56 0.73
N SER A 24 -12.32 2.30 -0.36
CA SER A 24 -13.63 2.86 -0.68
C SER A 24 -14.70 1.80 -0.96
N VAL A 25 -14.29 0.65 -1.51
CA VAL A 25 -15.18 -0.46 -1.89
C VAL A 25 -15.41 -1.42 -0.71
N PHE A 26 -14.34 -1.80 -0.01
CA PHE A 26 -14.38 -2.82 1.04
C PHE A 26 -14.40 -2.24 2.46
N GLY A 27 -14.22 -0.92 2.61
CA GLY A 27 -14.02 -0.29 3.90
C GLY A 27 -12.66 -0.65 4.52
N GLY A 28 -12.60 -0.61 5.84
CA GLY A 28 -11.43 -1.02 6.60
C GLY A 28 -10.38 0.07 6.80
N GLN A 29 -9.22 -0.36 7.27
CA GLN A 29 -8.09 0.51 7.61
C GLN A 29 -7.03 0.46 6.51
N VAL A 30 -6.57 1.65 6.12
CA VAL A 30 -5.44 1.83 5.21
C VAL A 30 -4.21 2.25 6.01
N THR A 31 -3.10 1.55 5.79
CA THR A 31 -1.78 1.95 6.27
C THR A 31 -0.90 2.21 5.04
N ILE A 32 -0.21 3.34 5.03
CA ILE A 32 0.68 3.75 3.94
C ILE A 32 2.00 4.24 4.53
N ALA A 33 3.09 3.76 3.96
CA ALA A 33 4.43 4.31 4.13
C ALA A 33 5.10 4.49 2.77
N THR A 34 5.69 5.66 2.58
CA THR A 34 6.37 6.09 1.35
C THR A 34 7.87 5.89 1.46
N TYR A 35 8.59 5.93 0.34
CA TYR A 35 10.04 5.95 0.36
C TYR A 35 10.61 7.15 1.15
N GLY A 36 9.92 8.29 1.14
CA GLY A 36 10.27 9.49 1.91
C GLY A 36 10.23 9.26 3.42
N ASP A 37 9.29 8.43 3.90
CA ASP A 37 9.19 8.05 5.32
C ASP A 37 10.40 7.22 5.79
N PHE A 38 11.08 6.55 4.85
CA PHE A 38 12.30 5.76 5.11
C PHE A 38 13.60 6.48 4.71
N GLY A 39 13.56 7.80 4.53
CA GLY A 39 14.75 8.63 4.37
C GLY A 39 15.16 8.92 2.93
N MET A 40 14.35 8.57 1.93
CA MET A 40 14.53 9.10 0.58
C MET A 40 14.28 10.62 0.60
N PRO A 41 15.19 11.46 0.05
CA PRO A 41 14.95 12.90 0.04
C PRO A 41 13.69 13.25 -0.76
N LYS A 42 12.85 14.15 -0.21
CA LYS A 42 11.52 14.47 -0.75
C LYS A 42 11.55 15.07 -2.16
N ASP A 43 12.67 15.65 -2.56
CA ASP A 43 12.91 16.25 -3.86
C ASP A 43 13.32 15.24 -4.94
N VAL A 44 13.63 13.99 -4.55
CA VAL A 44 13.99 12.94 -5.49
C VAL A 44 12.72 12.30 -6.06
N PRO A 45 12.63 12.10 -7.40
CA PRO A 45 11.52 11.39 -8.02
C PRO A 45 11.29 10.02 -7.37
N GLY A 46 10.04 9.73 -7.01
CA GLY A 46 9.65 8.49 -6.35
C GLY A 46 9.68 8.53 -4.83
N ALA A 47 10.04 9.65 -4.18
CA ALA A 47 9.95 9.78 -2.72
C ALA A 47 8.53 9.54 -2.18
N GLU A 48 7.50 9.91 -2.95
CA GLU A 48 6.08 9.71 -2.60
C GLU A 48 5.55 8.31 -2.95
N ASN A 49 6.35 7.48 -3.65
CA ASN A 49 5.96 6.13 -4.02
C ASN A 49 5.81 5.26 -2.78
N ILE A 50 4.91 4.29 -2.84
CA ILE A 50 4.56 3.42 -1.71
C ILE A 50 5.61 2.31 -1.58
N VAL A 51 6.36 2.29 -0.47
CA VAL A 51 7.25 1.18 -0.14
C VAL A 51 6.54 0.11 0.70
N PHE A 52 5.49 0.49 1.41
CA PHE A 52 4.57 -0.41 2.09
C PHE A 52 3.17 0.21 2.12
N GLY A 53 2.18 -0.51 1.62
CA GLY A 53 0.79 -0.12 1.74
C GLY A 53 -0.10 -1.33 1.99
N GLN A 54 -1.14 -1.16 2.79
CA GLN A 54 -2.05 -2.24 3.13
C GLN A 54 -3.48 -1.72 3.36
N VAL A 55 -4.47 -2.46 2.87
CA VAL A 55 -5.88 -2.35 3.25
C VAL A 55 -6.28 -3.63 3.96
N GLU A 56 -6.88 -3.52 5.14
CA GLU A 56 -7.50 -4.66 5.81
C GLU A 56 -8.84 -4.35 6.48
N THR A 57 -9.69 -5.36 6.51
CA THR A 57 -11.02 -5.31 7.16
C THR A 57 -11.11 -6.36 8.27
N ALA A 58 -12.02 -6.14 9.22
CA ALA A 58 -12.29 -7.10 10.30
C ALA A 58 -12.83 -8.45 9.76
N ASP A 59 -13.51 -8.42 8.62
CA ASP A 59 -14.15 -9.59 7.99
C ASP A 59 -13.17 -10.42 7.14
N GLY A 60 -11.89 -10.04 7.11
CA GLY A 60 -10.79 -10.86 6.58
C GLY A 60 -10.22 -10.41 5.23
N PHE A 61 -10.80 -9.42 4.55
CA PHE A 61 -10.19 -8.84 3.35
C PHE A 61 -8.82 -8.23 3.69
N SER A 62 -7.83 -8.49 2.83
CA SER A 62 -6.44 -8.07 3.02
C SER A 62 -5.71 -7.98 1.70
N VAL A 63 -5.25 -6.78 1.37
CA VAL A 63 -4.40 -6.52 0.20
C VAL A 63 -3.25 -5.64 0.63
N MET A 64 -2.04 -5.97 0.17
CA MET A 64 -0.88 -5.10 0.23
C MET A 64 -0.59 -4.55 -1.15
N ALA A 65 -0.10 -3.31 -1.20
CA ALA A 65 0.32 -2.64 -2.42
C ALA A 65 1.70 -2.01 -2.24
N TYR A 66 2.50 -2.07 -3.31
CA TYR A 66 3.87 -1.62 -3.36
C TYR A 66 4.15 -1.01 -4.74
N ASP A 67 4.82 0.13 -4.78
CA ASP A 67 5.35 0.70 -6.02
C ASP A 67 6.77 0.19 -6.26
N ILE A 68 6.95 -0.59 -7.31
CA ILE A 68 8.27 -1.11 -7.67
C ILE A 68 9.18 0.01 -8.18
N PRO A 69 10.45 0.07 -7.77
CA PRO A 69 11.47 0.90 -8.39
C PRO A 69 11.69 0.50 -9.84
N GLY A 70 11.81 1.48 -10.75
CA GLY A 70 12.06 1.25 -12.17
C GLY A 70 11.48 2.32 -13.05
#